data_AF-A0A8X6LR88-F1
#
_entry.id   AF-A0A8X6LR88-F1
#
_cell.length_a   1.000
_cell.length_b   1.000
_cell.length_c   1.000
_cell.angle_alpha   90.00
_cell.angle_beta   90.00
_cell.angle_gamma   90.00
#
_symmetry.space_group_name_H-M   'P 1'
#
loop_
_entity.id
_entity.type
_entity.pdbx_description
1 polymer ?
#
loop_
_entity_poly.entity_id
_entity_poly.type
_entity_poly.pdbx_seq_one_letter_code
_entity_poly.pdbx_strand_id
1 'polypeptide(L)'
;MTPGQILECVKRGQGRDAQTVRNTNCQIVPDAKAFYAKTFYFPIAYWSSEHFYAPSECTMDKILHQAVKGRSRGGGMRLGNMELFNGLRGNGLAACFEEKCFEHGDRIPSETNPTISLPKSVELVKEDAGFFKCHLEYKAHPSFIMRK
;
A
#
# COMPACT_ATOMS: atom_id res chain seq x y z
N MET A 1 20.08 -8.82 15.87
CA MET A 1 20.42 -10.01 16.69
C MET A 1 20.09 -11.24 15.86
N THR A 2 21.07 -11.86 15.21
CA THR A 2 20.88 -13.07 14.40
C THR A 2 20.92 -14.32 15.28
N PRO A 3 20.41 -15.48 14.81
CA PRO A 3 20.51 -16.73 15.56
C PRO A 3 21.96 -17.11 15.93
N GLY A 4 22.94 -16.74 15.10
CA GLY A 4 24.37 -16.91 15.39
C GLY A 4 24.84 -16.08 16.60
N GLN A 5 24.38 -14.83 16.72
CA GLN A 5 24.71 -13.96 17.85
C GLN A 5 24.12 -14.47 19.19
N ILE A 6 22.98 -15.18 19.14
CA ILE A 6 22.39 -15.84 20.32
C ILE A 6 23.25 -17.03 20.77
N LEU A 7 23.80 -17.81 19.82
CA LEU A 7 24.68 -18.95 20.11
C LEU A 7 26.04 -18.50 20.70
N GLU A 8 26.59 -17.38 20.23
CA GLU A 8 27.84 -16.81 20.76
C GLU A 8 27.72 -16.32 22.21
N CYS A 9 26.50 -15.94 22.62
CA CYS A 9 26.19 -15.45 23.97
C CYS A 9 25.82 -16.57 24.95
N VAL A 10 25.79 -17.85 24.50
CA VAL A 10 25.41 -19.01 25.32
C VAL A 10 26.47 -20.11 25.23
N LYS A 11 27.20 -20.36 26.32
CA LYS A 11 28.15 -21.49 26.39
C LYS A 11 27.41 -22.77 26.80
N ARG A 12 27.56 -23.84 26.01
CA ARG A 12 27.00 -25.17 26.34
C ARG A 12 27.66 -25.76 27.58
N GLY A 13 26.86 -26.20 28.55
CA GLY A 13 27.32 -27.09 29.62
C GLY A 13 27.37 -28.55 29.17
N GLN A 14 27.59 -29.47 30.11
CA GLN A 14 27.61 -30.93 29.85
C GLN A 14 26.21 -31.54 29.55
N GLY A 15 25.17 -30.73 29.29
CA GLY A 15 23.77 -31.16 29.13
C GLY A 15 22.97 -30.38 28.07
N ARG A 16 21.63 -30.21 28.26
CA ARG A 16 20.74 -29.37 27.42
C ARG A 16 20.54 -27.94 27.96
N ASP A 17 21.20 -27.60 29.06
CA ASP A 17 21.07 -26.31 29.74
C ASP A 17 22.27 -25.40 29.48
N ALA A 18 21.99 -24.10 29.33
CA ALA A 18 23.01 -23.08 29.15
C ALA A 18 23.82 -22.89 30.43
N GLN A 19 25.16 -23.00 30.36
CA GLN A 19 26.04 -22.86 31.52
C GLN A 19 26.40 -21.40 31.82
N THR A 20 26.35 -20.53 30.80
CA THR A 20 26.64 -19.11 30.95
C THR A 20 25.84 -18.33 29.91
N VAL A 21 25.04 -17.38 30.38
CA VAL A 21 24.26 -16.46 29.54
C VAL A 21 24.93 -15.09 29.59
N ARG A 22 25.20 -14.50 28.43
CA ARG A 22 25.76 -13.15 28.31
C ARG A 22 24.72 -12.19 27.73
N ASN A 23 24.73 -10.94 28.19
CA ASN A 23 23.94 -9.87 27.59
C ASN A 23 24.61 -9.35 26.30
N THR A 24 23.98 -8.37 25.64
CA THR A 24 24.51 -7.72 24.42
C THR A 24 25.86 -7.04 24.62
N ASN A 25 26.27 -6.76 25.86
CA ASN A 25 27.55 -6.16 26.23
C ASN A 25 28.59 -7.21 26.65
N CYS A 26 28.34 -8.50 26.37
CA CYS A 26 29.19 -9.63 26.76
C CYS A 26 29.33 -9.85 28.28
N GLN A 27 28.50 -9.21 29.11
CA GLN A 27 28.53 -9.39 30.56
C GLN A 27 27.73 -10.63 30.94
N ILE A 28 28.24 -11.40 31.89
CA ILE A 28 27.56 -12.58 32.44
C ILE A 28 26.33 -12.11 33.21
N VAL A 29 25.18 -12.69 32.89
CA VAL A 29 23.94 -12.45 33.64
C VAL A 29 23.83 -13.54 34.71
N PRO A 30 24.01 -13.21 36.00
CA PRO A 30 23.90 -14.20 37.08
C PRO A 30 22.46 -14.73 37.15
N ASP A 31 22.32 -16.01 37.50
CA ASP A 31 21.04 -16.73 37.67
C ASP A 31 20.10 -16.78 36.46
N ALA A 32 20.55 -16.32 35.29
CA ALA A 32 19.79 -16.41 34.07
C ALA A 32 19.72 -17.85 33.55
N LYS A 33 18.51 -18.35 33.34
CA LYS A 33 18.25 -19.62 32.68
C LYS A 33 17.85 -19.36 31.23
N ALA A 34 18.54 -19.98 30.28
CA ALA A 34 18.19 -19.93 28.86
C ALA A 34 17.90 -21.34 28.35
N PHE A 35 16.75 -21.49 27.69
CA PHE A 35 16.40 -22.72 26.97
C PHE A 35 16.98 -22.66 25.56
N TYR A 36 17.72 -23.69 25.15
CA TYR A 36 18.14 -23.83 23.76
C TYR A 36 17.65 -25.17 23.20
N ALA A 37 17.16 -25.11 21.96
CA ALA A 37 16.77 -26.29 21.21
C ALA A 37 17.34 -26.21 19.79
N LYS A 38 17.47 -27.37 19.14
CA LYS A 38 17.80 -27.42 17.73
C LYS A 38 16.57 -26.97 16.93
N THR A 39 16.58 -25.71 16.50
CA THR A 39 15.54 -25.15 15.65
C THR A 39 15.94 -25.27 14.19
N PHE A 40 15.01 -25.72 13.34
CA PHE A 40 15.18 -25.70 11.90
C PHE A 40 14.48 -24.46 11.35
N TYR A 41 15.25 -23.60 10.69
CA TYR A 41 14.72 -22.45 9.97
C TYR A 41 14.72 -22.78 8.49
N PHE A 42 13.58 -22.60 7.85
CA PHE A 42 13.46 -22.69 6.40
C PHE A 42 13.45 -21.26 5.86
N PRO A 43 14.52 -20.82 5.17
CA PRO A 43 14.48 -19.53 4.51
C PRO A 43 13.44 -19.61 3.39
N ILE A 44 12.43 -18.74 3.46
CA ILE A 44 11.48 -18.56 2.37
C ILE A 44 12.12 -17.59 1.38
N ALA A 45 12.04 -17.90 0.08
CA ALA A 45 12.46 -17.01 -0.99
C ALA A 45 11.45 -15.85 -1.12
N TYR A 46 11.41 -14.99 -0.11
CA TYR A 46 10.57 -13.80 -0.02
C TYR A 46 11.45 -12.65 0.46
N TRP A 47 11.99 -11.90 -0.50
CA TRP A 47 12.90 -10.81 -0.22
C TRP A 47 12.14 -9.48 -0.30
N SER A 48 12.22 -8.68 0.76
CA SER A 48 11.57 -7.36 0.78
C SER A 48 12.06 -6.44 -0.35
N SER A 49 13.33 -6.58 -0.76
CA SER A 49 13.90 -5.88 -1.92
C SER A 49 13.16 -6.17 -3.24
N GLU A 50 12.59 -7.37 -3.39
CA GLU A 50 11.85 -7.79 -4.59
C GLU A 50 10.36 -7.39 -4.54
N HIS A 51 9.87 -6.97 -3.38
CA HIS A 51 8.46 -6.60 -3.18
C HIS A 51 8.24 -5.12 -2.87
N PHE A 52 9.29 -4.39 -2.47
CA PHE A 52 9.20 -2.96 -2.31
C PHE A 52 8.99 -2.28 -3.67
N TYR A 53 7.86 -1.59 -3.80
CA TYR A 53 7.45 -0.93 -5.04
C TYR A 53 6.70 0.37 -4.73
N ALA A 54 7.21 1.47 -5.25
CA ALA A 54 6.68 2.81 -5.04
C ALA A 54 6.89 3.66 -6.31
N PRO A 55 6.00 3.53 -7.32
CA PRO A 55 6.12 4.31 -8.54
C PRO A 55 5.74 5.77 -8.28
N SER A 56 6.56 6.71 -8.76
CA SER A 56 6.20 8.13 -8.82
C SER A 56 5.40 8.45 -10.08
N GLU A 57 5.74 7.81 -11.20
CA GLU A 57 5.05 7.91 -12.49
C GLU A 57 4.63 6.51 -12.93
N CYS A 58 3.43 6.39 -13.49
CA CYS A 58 2.85 5.12 -13.90
C CYS A 58 2.56 5.12 -15.40
N THR A 59 2.70 3.95 -16.03
CA THR A 59 2.20 3.75 -17.38
C THR A 59 0.67 3.79 -17.34
N MET A 60 0.05 4.67 -18.12
CA MET A 60 -1.41 4.82 -18.16
C MET A 60 -2.01 3.99 -19.29
N ASP A 61 -3.19 3.42 -19.06
CA ASP A 61 -3.99 2.74 -20.06
C ASP A 61 -4.51 3.72 -21.12
N LYS A 62 -4.58 3.29 -22.37
CA LYS A 62 -4.99 4.17 -23.48
C LYS A 62 -6.49 4.44 -23.52
N ILE A 63 -7.30 3.53 -23.00
CA ILE A 63 -8.76 3.63 -23.07
C ILE A 63 -9.27 4.34 -21.82
N LEU A 64 -8.90 3.82 -20.65
CA LEU A 64 -9.38 4.30 -19.36
C LEU A 64 -8.58 5.48 -18.82
N HIS A 65 -7.37 5.72 -19.34
CA HIS A 65 -6.42 6.66 -18.73
C HIS A 65 -6.16 6.41 -17.25
N GLN A 66 -6.25 5.15 -16.80
CA GLN A 66 -5.87 4.73 -15.45
C GLN A 66 -4.52 4.01 -15.48
N ALA A 67 -3.79 4.05 -14.37
CA ALA A 67 -2.53 3.34 -14.27
C ALA A 67 -2.70 1.83 -14.53
N VAL A 68 -1.82 1.24 -15.36
CA VAL A 68 -1.88 -0.19 -15.70
C VAL A 68 -1.61 -1.07 -14.48
N LYS A 69 -1.95 -2.36 -14.57
CA LYS A 69 -1.69 -3.31 -13.49
C LYS A 69 -0.26 -3.86 -13.53
N GLY A 70 0.35 -3.94 -12.35
CA GLY A 70 1.52 -4.78 -12.07
C GLY A 70 2.86 -4.05 -12.15
N ARG A 71 3.77 -4.43 -11.24
CA ARG A 71 5.12 -3.84 -11.12
C ARG A 71 5.94 -3.93 -12.41
N SER A 72 5.86 -5.05 -13.12
CA SER A 72 6.65 -5.30 -14.34
C SER A 72 6.36 -4.32 -15.48
N ARG A 73 5.20 -3.64 -15.44
CA ARG A 73 4.76 -2.68 -16.46
C ARG A 73 4.83 -1.23 -15.99
N GLY A 74 5.43 -0.97 -14.82
CA GLY A 74 5.38 0.34 -14.19
C GLY A 74 3.94 0.74 -13.83
N GLY A 75 3.14 -0.24 -13.38
CA GLY A 75 1.73 -0.06 -13.08
C GLY A 75 1.45 0.57 -11.72
N GLY A 76 0.30 1.22 -11.58
CA GLY A 76 -0.12 1.82 -10.32
C GLY A 76 -0.61 0.79 -9.30
N MET A 77 -0.76 1.25 -8.05
CA MET A 77 -1.47 0.50 -7.03
C MET A 77 -2.98 0.69 -7.17
N ARG A 78 -3.74 -0.37 -6.95
CA ARG A 78 -5.20 -0.30 -6.98
C ARG A 78 -5.72 0.31 -5.68
N LEU A 79 -6.43 1.42 -5.79
CA LEU A 79 -7.32 1.91 -4.74
C LEU A 79 -8.70 1.26 -4.93
N GLY A 80 -9.03 0.30 -4.07
CA GLY A 80 -10.30 -0.41 -4.13
C GLY A 80 -11.41 0.29 -3.34
N ASN A 81 -12.61 -0.27 -3.41
CA ASN A 81 -13.76 0.26 -2.69
C ASN A 81 -13.56 0.28 -1.17
N MET A 82 -12.81 -0.67 -0.61
CA MET A 82 -12.57 -0.73 0.83
C MET A 82 -11.68 0.43 1.29
N GLU A 83 -10.59 0.68 0.56
CA GLU A 83 -9.70 1.81 0.81
C GLU A 83 -10.43 3.14 0.59
N LEU A 84 -11.27 3.20 -0.45
CA LEU A 84 -12.06 4.38 -0.78
C LEU A 84 -13.11 4.70 0.30
N PHE A 85 -13.94 3.72 0.67
CA PHE A 85 -15.06 3.95 1.59
C PHE A 85 -14.63 3.98 3.04
N ASN A 86 -13.77 3.05 3.48
CA ASN A 86 -13.37 2.99 4.89
C ASN A 86 -12.12 3.83 5.14
N GLY A 87 -11.15 3.80 4.22
CA GLY A 87 -9.88 4.52 4.38
C GLY A 87 -10.03 6.01 4.18
N LEU A 88 -10.64 6.45 3.08
CA LEU A 88 -10.75 7.88 2.76
C LEU A 88 -12.06 8.48 3.24
N ARG A 89 -13.20 7.98 2.75
CA ARG A 89 -14.51 8.56 3.04
C ARG A 89 -14.87 8.43 4.52
N GLY A 90 -14.62 7.27 5.13
CA GLY A 90 -14.89 7.00 6.54
C GLY A 90 -14.14 7.94 7.49
N ASN A 91 -12.92 8.36 7.10
CA ASN A 91 -12.11 9.32 7.85
C ASN A 91 -12.34 10.78 7.44
N GLY A 92 -13.26 11.04 6.50
CA GLY A 92 -13.55 12.41 6.04
C GLY A 92 -12.44 13.06 5.22
N LEU A 93 -11.55 12.27 4.59
CA LEU A 93 -10.41 12.76 3.81
C LEU A 93 -10.82 13.17 2.39
N ALA A 94 -11.68 14.18 2.28
CA ALA A 94 -12.29 14.61 1.01
C ALA A 94 -11.26 15.11 -0.02
N ALA A 95 -10.27 15.90 0.42
CA ALA A 95 -9.21 16.39 -0.47
C ALA A 95 -8.35 15.24 -1.04
N CYS A 96 -7.97 14.27 -0.20
CA CYS A 96 -7.23 13.10 -0.66
C CYS A 96 -8.07 12.21 -1.58
N PHE A 97 -9.38 12.11 -1.33
CA PHE A 97 -10.30 11.40 -2.22
C PHE A 97 -10.30 12.04 -3.61
N GLU A 98 -10.41 13.36 -3.69
CA GLU A 98 -10.38 14.08 -4.96
C GLU A 98 -9.02 13.90 -5.68
N GLU A 99 -7.92 14.10 -4.96
CA GLU A 99 -6.57 13.93 -5.51
C GLU A 99 -6.34 12.50 -6.06
N LYS A 100 -6.80 11.46 -5.36
CA LYS A 100 -6.58 10.06 -5.77
C LYS A 100 -7.53 9.58 -6.86
N CYS A 101 -8.77 10.04 -6.88
CA CYS A 101 -9.73 9.64 -7.90
C CYS A 101 -9.59 10.43 -9.20
N PHE A 102 -9.21 11.70 -9.12
CA PHE A 102 -9.12 12.58 -10.28
C PHE A 102 -7.66 12.72 -10.71
N GLU A 103 -6.84 13.44 -9.94
CA GLU A 103 -5.49 13.83 -10.37
C GLU A 103 -4.55 12.65 -10.65
N HIS A 104 -4.56 11.64 -9.78
CA HIS A 104 -3.75 10.42 -9.93
C HIS A 104 -4.50 9.26 -10.58
N GLY A 105 -5.80 9.43 -10.84
CA GLY A 105 -6.67 8.41 -11.40
C GLY A 105 -6.69 8.49 -12.92
N ASP A 106 -7.75 9.09 -13.44
CA ASP A 106 -8.08 9.14 -14.87
C ASP A 106 -8.39 10.56 -15.37
N ARG A 107 -7.74 11.56 -14.77
CA ARG A 107 -7.84 12.95 -15.24
C ARG A 107 -7.36 13.06 -16.68
N ILE A 108 -8.24 13.54 -17.54
CA ILE A 108 -7.88 13.99 -18.88
C ILE A 108 -7.45 15.46 -18.77
N PRO A 109 -6.23 15.82 -19.21
CA PRO A 109 -5.89 17.22 -19.41
C PRO A 109 -6.69 17.75 -20.60
N SER A 110 -7.79 18.45 -20.34
CA SER A 110 -8.51 19.17 -21.39
C SER A 110 -7.75 20.45 -21.75
N GLU A 111 -7.53 20.68 -23.05
CA GLU A 111 -6.57 21.66 -23.59
C GLU A 111 -6.97 23.14 -23.48
N THR A 112 -8.06 23.54 -22.82
CA THR A 112 -8.56 24.93 -22.98
C THR A 112 -9.26 25.60 -21.79
N ASN A 113 -8.94 25.19 -20.55
CA ASN A 113 -9.61 25.54 -19.27
C ASN A 113 -10.90 24.75 -19.00
N PRO A 114 -10.80 23.65 -18.25
CA PRO A 114 -11.92 23.17 -17.47
C PRO A 114 -11.76 23.65 -16.02
N THR A 115 -12.70 24.45 -15.54
CA THR A 115 -12.82 24.79 -14.10
C THR A 115 -12.98 23.52 -13.23
N ILE A 116 -13.40 22.40 -13.83
CA ILE A 116 -13.40 21.05 -13.24
C ILE A 116 -13.12 20.04 -14.37
N SER A 117 -11.95 19.40 -14.39
CA SER A 117 -11.66 18.32 -15.35
C SER A 117 -12.43 17.06 -14.96
N LEU A 118 -13.28 16.55 -15.86
CA LEU A 118 -14.02 15.32 -15.63
C LEU A 118 -13.10 14.08 -15.79
N PRO A 119 -13.29 13.03 -14.97
CA PRO A 119 -12.67 11.73 -15.15
C PRO A 119 -12.97 11.09 -16.51
N LYS A 120 -12.00 10.41 -17.12
CA LYS A 120 -12.21 9.66 -18.37
C LYS A 120 -13.29 8.59 -18.23
N SER A 121 -13.38 7.95 -17.08
CA SER A 121 -14.44 6.98 -16.78
C SER A 121 -15.84 7.58 -16.88
N VAL A 122 -16.04 8.83 -16.47
CA VAL A 122 -17.33 9.51 -16.58
C VAL A 122 -17.67 9.85 -18.03
N GLU A 123 -16.67 10.24 -18.83
CA GLU A 123 -16.84 10.48 -20.27
C GLU A 123 -17.27 9.21 -20.99
N LEU A 124 -16.56 8.09 -20.76
CA LEU A 124 -16.88 6.80 -21.36
C LEU A 124 -18.31 6.33 -21.01
N VAL A 125 -18.71 6.47 -19.75
CA VAL A 125 -20.08 6.10 -19.32
C VAL A 125 -21.14 6.97 -20.00
N LYS A 126 -20.85 8.25 -20.28
CA LYS A 126 -21.78 9.12 -21.02
C LYS A 126 -21.91 8.70 -22.48
N GLU A 127 -20.80 8.35 -23.13
CA GLU A 127 -20.81 7.82 -24.50
C GLU A 127 -21.64 6.53 -24.58
N ASP A 128 -21.40 5.59 -23.65
CA ASP A 128 -22.16 4.34 -23.55
C ASP A 128 -23.66 4.61 -23.31
N ALA A 129 -23.99 5.55 -22.43
CA ALA A 129 -25.38 5.92 -22.14
C ALA A 129 -26.10 6.45 -23.40
N GLY A 130 -25.40 7.21 -24.24
CA GLY A 130 -25.90 7.64 -25.55
C GLY A 130 -26.24 6.46 -26.46
N PHE A 131 -25.39 5.44 -26.49
CA PHE A 131 -25.63 4.20 -27.24
C PHE A 131 -26.87 3.45 -26.74
N PHE A 132 -27.04 3.33 -25.42
CA PHE A 132 -28.18 2.64 -24.81
C PHE A 132 -29.46 3.48 -24.73
N LYS A 133 -29.46 4.72 -25.24
CA LYS A 133 -30.57 5.69 -25.13
C LYS A 133 -31.00 5.93 -23.68
N CYS A 134 -30.05 5.85 -22.74
CA CYS A 134 -30.27 6.15 -21.33
C CYS A 134 -29.77 7.57 -21.05
N HIS A 135 -30.56 8.40 -20.38
CA HIS A 135 -30.13 9.74 -19.99
C HIS A 135 -29.45 9.68 -18.61
N LEU A 136 -28.12 9.60 -18.59
CA LEU A 136 -27.34 9.72 -17.36
C LEU A 136 -26.91 11.17 -17.13
N GLU A 137 -27.35 11.76 -16.03
CA GLU A 137 -26.96 13.11 -15.61
C GLU A 137 -25.96 13.04 -14.46
N TYR A 138 -24.83 13.74 -14.60
CA TYR A 138 -23.88 13.89 -13.50
C TYR A 138 -24.38 14.97 -12.54
N LYS A 139 -24.90 14.58 -11.38
CA LYS A 139 -25.29 15.50 -10.30
C LYS A 139 -24.21 15.54 -9.24
N ALA A 140 -23.42 16.61 -9.24
CA ALA A 140 -22.58 16.95 -8.09
C ALA A 140 -23.47 17.56 -7.02
N HIS A 141 -23.71 16.83 -5.92
CA HIS A 141 -24.31 17.43 -4.74
C HIS A 141 -23.20 18.11 -3.94
N PRO A 142 -23.23 19.45 -3.79
CA PRO A 142 -22.27 20.12 -2.92
C PRO A 142 -22.47 19.61 -1.50
N SER A 143 -21.47 18.89 -0.99
CA SER A 143 -21.38 18.60 0.42
C SER A 143 -20.72 19.83 1.06
N PHE A 144 -21.42 20.44 2.04
CA PHE A 144 -21.07 21.66 2.77
C PHE A 144 -21.50 23.00 2.15
N ILE A 145 -22.66 23.49 2.60
CA ILE A 145 -22.89 24.94 2.74
C ILE A 145 -22.22 25.34 4.05
N MET A 146 -21.01 25.92 3.99
CA MET A 146 -20.50 26.66 5.14
C MET A 146 -21.40 27.89 5.33
N ARG A 147 -22.33 27.82 6.28
CA ARG A 147 -23.00 29.01 6.78
C ARG A 147 -21.94 29.85 7.49
N LYS A 148 -21.70 31.06 6.98
CA LYS A 148 -20.94 32.10 7.67
C LYS A 148 -21.62 32.47 8.98
#